data_AF-A0A7S2JIB3-F1
#
_entry.id   AF-A0A7S2JIB3-F1
#
_cell.length_a   1.000
_cell.length_b   1.000
_cell.length_c   1.000
_cell.angle_alpha   90.00
_cell.angle_beta   90.00
_cell.angle_gamma   90.00
#
_symmetry.space_group_name_H-M   'P 1'
#
loop_
_entity.id
_entity.type
_entity.pdbx_description
1 polymer ?
#
loop_
_entity_poly.entity_id
_entity_poly.type
_entity_poly.pdbx_seq_one_letter_code
_entity_poly.pdbx_strand_id
1 'polypeptide(L)'
;WGLSTRIPSGVDLASAQRREDLLRRASASNGADGLSLAEVDVVLELLLGSHVSELVTSTTALLRAFEAAKRRPNPHVSADRIAGGTEFRVLLLQLRWYLELFAIFQAAGWVRDGRRISMAEWCAT
;
A
#
# COMPACT_ATOMS: atom_id res chain seq x y z
N TRP A 1 14.32 4.71 5.50
CA TRP A 1 13.90 5.60 4.39
C TRP A 1 14.32 4.96 3.08
N GLY A 2 13.38 4.76 2.14
CA GLY A 2 13.58 3.91 0.94
C GLY A 2 12.63 2.70 0.84
N LEU A 3 11.63 2.60 1.71
CA LEU A 3 10.59 1.57 1.57
C LEU A 3 9.63 1.90 0.42
N SER A 4 9.32 3.18 0.20
CA SER A 4 8.47 3.64 -0.90
C SER A 4 9.04 3.29 -2.28
N THR A 5 10.37 3.26 -2.44
CA THR A 5 11.03 2.88 -3.69
C THR A 5 10.96 1.38 -3.99
N ARG A 6 10.56 0.56 -3.01
CA ARG A 6 10.31 -0.87 -3.21
C ARG A 6 8.95 -1.14 -3.88
N ILE A 7 8.05 -0.15 -3.88
CA ILE A 7 6.71 -0.30 -4.41
C ILE A 7 6.69 -0.06 -5.92
N PRO A 8 6.30 -1.06 -6.75
CA PRO A 8 6.35 -0.98 -8.21
C PRO A 8 5.15 -0.23 -8.81
N SER A 9 4.96 1.05 -8.44
CA SER A 9 3.82 1.88 -8.89
C SER A 9 4.00 2.58 -10.24
N GLY A 10 5.20 2.49 -10.84
CA GLY A 10 5.58 3.16 -12.09
C GLY A 10 4.78 2.71 -13.32
N VAL A 11 4.83 3.51 -14.38
CA VAL A 11 4.19 3.20 -15.68
C VAL A 11 5.11 2.44 -16.64
N ASP A 12 6.37 2.23 -16.27
CA ASP A 12 7.36 1.54 -17.08
C ASP A 12 7.14 0.02 -17.10
N LEU A 13 7.73 -0.64 -18.12
CA LEU A 13 7.60 -2.08 -18.33
C LEU A 13 8.13 -2.90 -17.14
N ALA A 14 9.23 -2.47 -16.51
CA ALA A 14 9.79 -3.19 -15.37
C ALA A 14 8.85 -3.12 -14.16
N SER A 15 8.26 -1.96 -13.88
CA SER A 15 7.21 -1.81 -12.87
C SER A 15 5.99 -2.69 -13.20
N ALA A 16 5.57 -2.77 -14.47
CA ALA A 16 4.46 -3.62 -14.88
C ALA A 16 4.74 -5.10 -14.62
N GLN A 17 5.89 -5.62 -15.05
CA GLN A 17 6.29 -7.00 -14.82
C GLN A 17 6.39 -7.34 -13.34
N ARG A 18 6.94 -6.43 -12.52
CA ARG A 18 7.00 -6.63 -11.06
C ARG A 18 5.62 -6.66 -10.43
N ARG A 19 4.66 -5.86 -10.89
CA ARG A 19 3.27 -5.94 -10.41
C ARG A 19 2.63 -7.27 -10.76
N GLU A 20 2.82 -7.76 -11.98
CA GLU A 20 2.29 -9.06 -12.39
C GLU A 20 2.86 -10.21 -11.57
N ASP A 21 4.17 -10.21 -11.31
CA ASP A 21 4.80 -11.20 -10.42
C ASP A 21 4.25 -11.12 -8.99
N LEU A 22 4.12 -9.91 -8.44
CA LEU A 22 3.60 -9.69 -7.10
C LEU A 22 2.15 -10.18 -6.96
N LEU A 23 1.31 -9.83 -7.94
CA LEU A 23 -0.09 -10.23 -7.99
C LEU A 23 -0.20 -11.76 -8.00
N ARG A 24 0.55 -12.42 -8.90
CA ARG A 24 0.55 -13.88 -9.04
C ARG A 24 1.00 -14.59 -7.76
N ARG A 25 2.03 -14.06 -7.08
CA ARG A 25 2.55 -14.64 -5.84
C ARG A 25 1.59 -14.45 -4.68
N ALA A 26 0.92 -13.30 -4.60
CA ALA A 26 -0.05 -13.02 -3.54
C ALA A 26 -1.35 -13.83 -3.70
N SER A 27 -1.81 -14.04 -4.93
CA SER A 27 -3.03 -14.83 -5.23
C SER A 27 -2.77 -16.35 -5.33
N ALA A 28 -1.54 -16.81 -5.11
CA ALA A 28 -1.17 -18.21 -5.31
C ALA A 28 -1.95 -19.19 -4.41
N SER A 29 -2.41 -18.73 -3.24
CA SER A 29 -3.06 -19.57 -2.24
C SER A 29 -4.56 -19.80 -2.47
N ASN A 30 -5.21 -19.04 -3.36
CA ASN A 30 -6.67 -19.09 -3.50
C ASN A 30 -7.21 -19.19 -4.92
N GLY A 31 -6.36 -19.05 -5.94
CA GLY A 31 -6.76 -19.24 -7.35
C GLY A 31 -7.87 -18.30 -7.84
N ALA A 32 -8.10 -17.17 -7.17
CA ALA A 32 -9.17 -16.24 -7.45
C ALA A 32 -8.73 -15.05 -8.32
N ASP A 33 -9.67 -14.46 -9.07
CA ASP A 33 -9.45 -13.32 -9.97
C ASP A 33 -9.30 -11.98 -9.22
N GLY A 34 -8.31 -11.87 -8.34
CA GLY A 34 -7.99 -10.63 -7.63
C GLY A 34 -7.59 -10.85 -6.17
N LEU A 35 -7.32 -9.78 -5.44
CA LEU A 35 -6.81 -9.82 -4.06
C LEU A 35 -7.86 -9.35 -3.05
N SER A 36 -8.21 -10.18 -2.08
CA SER A 36 -8.88 -9.76 -0.86
C SER A 36 -7.91 -9.00 0.06
N LEU A 37 -8.43 -8.46 1.17
CA LEU A 37 -7.60 -7.77 2.17
C LEU A 37 -6.48 -8.67 2.74
N ALA A 38 -6.74 -9.97 2.95
CA ALA A 38 -5.74 -10.91 3.44
C ALA A 38 -4.59 -11.11 2.44
N GLU A 39 -4.87 -11.09 1.15
CA GLU A 39 -3.82 -11.22 0.13
C GLU A 39 -3.07 -9.90 -0.07
N VAL A 40 -3.70 -8.78 0.25
CA VAL A 40 -3.03 -7.49 0.34
C VAL A 40 -2.03 -7.48 1.50
N ASP A 41 -2.30 -8.16 2.62
CA ASP A 41 -1.29 -8.36 3.68
C ASP A 41 -0.09 -9.16 3.14
N VAL A 42 -0.33 -10.23 2.37
CA VAL A 42 0.74 -10.99 1.70
C VAL A 42 1.54 -10.10 0.74
N VAL A 43 0.88 -9.21 -0.01
CA VAL A 43 1.56 -8.22 -0.87
C VAL A 43 2.52 -7.34 -0.05
N LEU A 44 2.10 -6.86 1.12
CA LEU A 44 2.94 -6.05 1.98
C LEU A 44 4.15 -6.84 2.49
N GLU A 45 3.97 -8.08 2.91
CA GLU A 45 5.04 -8.99 3.32
C GLU A 45 6.05 -9.23 2.20
N LEU A 46 5.57 -9.47 0.97
CA LEU A 46 6.43 -9.67 -0.19
C LEU A 46 7.23 -8.42 -0.56
N LEU A 47 6.70 -7.21 -0.34
CA LEU A 47 7.37 -5.95 -0.66
C LEU A 47 8.36 -5.49 0.41
N LEU A 48 8.02 -5.71 1.68
CA LEU A 48 8.63 -5.01 2.80
C LEU A 48 9.27 -5.95 3.82
N GLY A 49 8.91 -7.23 3.81
CA GLY A 49 9.46 -8.25 4.70
C GLY A 49 9.29 -7.87 6.17
N SER A 50 10.38 -7.89 6.93
CA SER A 50 10.38 -7.55 8.36
C SER A 50 9.95 -6.10 8.66
N HIS A 51 9.94 -5.21 7.67
CA HIS A 51 9.50 -3.82 7.83
C HIS A 51 7.98 -3.64 7.77
N VAL A 52 7.22 -4.71 7.54
CA VAL A 52 5.75 -4.69 7.53
C VAL A 52 5.17 -4.14 8.84
N SER A 53 5.80 -4.42 9.98
CA SER A 53 5.37 -3.91 11.30
C SER A 53 5.31 -2.38 11.38
N GLU A 54 6.15 -1.67 10.61
CA GLU A 54 6.14 -0.21 10.49
C GLU A 54 4.86 0.31 9.80
N LEU A 55 4.25 -0.49 8.93
CA LEU A 55 2.98 -0.20 8.24
C LEU A 55 1.75 -0.79 8.93
N VAL A 56 1.85 -2.01 9.46
CA VAL A 56 0.72 -2.78 10.05
C VAL A 56 0.18 -2.12 11.30
N THR A 57 0.97 -1.28 11.96
CA THR A 57 0.47 -0.34 12.98
C THR A 57 -0.52 0.71 12.42
N SER A 58 -0.76 0.76 11.11
CA SER A 58 -1.82 1.56 10.47
C SER A 58 -2.80 0.70 9.66
N THR A 59 -3.48 -0.24 10.30
CA THR A 59 -4.65 -0.96 9.73
C THR A 59 -5.59 -0.01 8.96
N THR A 60 -5.75 1.23 9.46
CA THR A 60 -6.52 2.28 8.76
C THR A 60 -5.95 2.69 7.40
N ALA A 61 -4.63 2.89 7.26
CA ALA A 61 -4.05 3.32 5.99
C ALA A 61 -4.19 2.23 4.93
N LEU A 62 -4.01 0.97 5.31
CA LEU A 62 -4.22 -0.18 4.46
C LEU A 62 -5.67 -0.26 3.97
N LEU A 63 -6.64 -0.15 4.90
CA LEU A 63 -8.06 -0.13 4.55
C LEU A 63 -8.40 1.04 3.62
N ARG A 64 -7.82 2.22 3.82
CA ARG A 64 -8.06 3.37 2.93
C ARG A 64 -7.47 3.17 1.55
N ALA A 65 -6.27 2.60 1.45
CA ALA A 65 -5.66 2.26 0.17
C ALA A 65 -6.48 1.19 -0.56
N PHE A 66 -6.96 0.18 0.16
CA PHE A 66 -7.83 -0.88 -0.34
C PHE A 66 -9.14 -0.33 -0.90
N GLU A 67 -9.86 0.47 -0.12
CA GLU A 67 -11.10 1.11 -0.57
C GLU A 67 -10.88 2.10 -1.72
N ALA A 68 -9.75 2.81 -1.74
CA ALA A 68 -9.42 3.73 -2.83
C ALA A 68 -9.18 2.99 -4.16
N ALA A 69 -8.52 1.82 -4.11
CA ALA A 69 -8.27 0.98 -5.28
C ALA A 69 -9.58 0.50 -5.94
N LYS A 70 -10.57 0.15 -5.12
CA LYS A 70 -11.88 -0.36 -5.57
C LYS A 70 -12.86 0.71 -6.05
N ARG A 71 -12.51 2.00 -6.01
CA ARG A 71 -13.39 3.09 -6.48
C ARG A 71 -13.69 3.04 -7.99
N ARG A 72 -12.93 2.27 -8.75
CA ARG A 72 -13.20 1.97 -10.16
C ARG A 72 -13.20 0.46 -10.34
N PRO A 73 -14.27 -0.22 -9.88
CA PRO A 73 -14.28 -1.67 -9.80
C PRO A 73 -14.33 -2.31 -11.18
N ASN A 74 -13.61 -3.41 -11.34
CA ASN A 74 -13.71 -4.31 -12.47
C ASN A 74 -15.01 -5.11 -12.35
N PRO A 75 -15.92 -5.06 -13.33
CA PRO A 75 -17.21 -5.72 -13.25
C PRO A 75 -17.11 -7.25 -13.20
N HIS A 76 -15.96 -7.82 -13.55
CA HIS A 76 -15.72 -9.27 -13.54
C HIS A 76 -15.12 -9.77 -12.23
N VAL A 77 -14.82 -8.89 -11.28
CA VAL A 77 -14.20 -9.22 -10.00
C VAL A 77 -15.15 -8.82 -8.87
N SER A 78 -15.21 -9.64 -7.82
CA SER A 78 -16.06 -9.34 -6.66
C SER A 78 -15.67 -8.01 -6.01
N ALA A 79 -16.67 -7.25 -5.53
CA ALA A 79 -16.49 -5.90 -4.98
C ALA A 79 -15.68 -5.86 -3.66
N ASP A 80 -15.41 -7.00 -3.06
CA ASP A 80 -14.54 -7.18 -1.89
C ASP A 80 -13.10 -7.54 -2.26
N ARG A 81 -12.76 -7.55 -3.56
CA ARG A 81 -11.42 -7.86 -4.08
C ARG A 81 -10.90 -6.71 -4.95
N ILE A 82 -9.59 -6.66 -5.06
CA ILE A 82 -8.86 -5.79 -5.98
C ILE A 82 -8.47 -6.60 -7.21
N ALA A 83 -8.93 -6.17 -8.38
CA ALA A 83 -8.50 -6.77 -9.64
C ALA A 83 -7.03 -6.44 -9.94
N GLY A 84 -6.44 -7.18 -10.88
CA GLY A 84 -5.14 -6.84 -11.45
C GLY A 84 -5.13 -5.50 -12.22
N GLY A 85 -4.01 -5.19 -12.86
CA GLY A 85 -3.92 -4.01 -13.72
C GLY A 85 -4.07 -2.69 -12.96
N THR A 86 -5.12 -1.93 -13.28
CA THR A 86 -5.31 -0.56 -12.79
C THR A 86 -5.60 -0.50 -11.29
N GLU A 87 -6.51 -1.32 -10.78
CA GLU A 87 -6.86 -1.28 -9.36
C GLU A 87 -5.67 -1.63 -8.48
N PHE A 88 -4.97 -2.72 -8.84
CA PHE A 88 -3.76 -3.11 -8.13
C PHE A 88 -2.67 -2.03 -8.17
N ARG A 89 -2.49 -1.36 -9.31
CA ARG A 89 -1.55 -0.24 -9.39
C ARG A 89 -2.00 0.94 -8.52
N VAL A 90 -3.30 1.24 -8.43
CA VAL A 90 -3.83 2.29 -7.55
C VAL A 90 -3.55 1.95 -6.09
N LEU A 91 -3.78 0.71 -5.66
CA LEU A 91 -3.43 0.23 -4.31
C LEU A 91 -1.95 0.53 -4.00
N LEU A 92 -1.06 0.09 -4.89
CA LEU A 92 0.39 0.29 -4.71
C LEU A 92 0.76 1.78 -4.69
N LEU A 93 0.12 2.62 -5.52
CA LEU A 93 0.35 4.06 -5.50
C LEU A 93 -0.05 4.69 -4.16
N GLN A 94 -1.20 4.31 -3.60
CA GLN A 94 -1.65 4.80 -2.29
C GLN A 94 -0.70 4.38 -1.17
N LEU A 95 -0.25 3.11 -1.18
CA LEU A 95 0.72 2.60 -0.21
C LEU A 95 2.06 3.34 -0.30
N ARG A 96 2.52 3.63 -1.53
CA ARG A 96 3.75 4.39 -1.75
C ARG A 96 3.65 5.80 -1.17
N TRP A 97 2.56 6.51 -1.45
CA TRP A 97 2.35 7.85 -0.91
C TRP A 97 2.25 7.84 0.61
N TYR A 98 1.57 6.84 1.19
CA TYR A 98 1.55 6.68 2.65
C TYR A 98 2.95 6.54 3.23
N LEU A 99 3.81 5.71 2.63
CA LEU A 99 5.19 5.53 3.09
C LEU A 99 6.03 6.80 2.93
N GLU A 100 5.83 7.56 1.85
CA GLU A 100 6.52 8.84 1.64
C GLU A 100 6.09 9.88 2.68
N LEU A 101 4.79 9.99 2.95
CA LEU A 101 4.26 10.89 3.98
C LEU A 101 4.71 10.47 5.39
N PHE A 102 4.67 9.17 5.68
CA PHE A 102 5.12 8.64 6.96
C PHE A 102 6.61 8.87 7.18
N ALA A 103 7.41 8.76 6.11
CA ALA A 103 8.82 9.13 6.16
C ALA A 103 8.97 10.61 6.54
N ILE A 104 8.36 11.54 5.78
CA ILE A 104 8.40 12.99 6.07
C ILE A 104 8.03 13.28 7.52
N PHE A 105 6.96 12.64 8.01
CA PHE A 105 6.48 12.78 9.37
C PHE A 105 7.52 12.36 10.42
N GLN A 106 8.25 11.28 10.16
CA GLN A 106 9.36 10.84 11.00
C GLN A 106 10.54 11.82 11.00
N ALA A 107 10.93 12.35 9.82
CA ALA A 107 12.03 13.32 9.76
C ALA A 107 11.70 14.63 10.46
N ALA A 108 10.44 15.06 10.44
CA ALA A 108 9.99 16.26 11.14
C ALA A 108 9.91 16.07 12.67
N GLY A 109 10.15 14.86 13.19
CA GLY A 109 10.11 14.58 14.63
C GLY A 109 8.71 14.52 15.23
N TRP A 110 7.65 14.52 14.41
CA TRP A 110 6.24 14.55 14.86
C TRP A 110 5.72 13.22 15.43
N VAL A 111 6.62 12.25 15.66
CA VAL A 111 6.28 10.87 16.06
C VAL A 111 6.27 10.72 17.58
N ARG A 112 5.94 11.76 18.35
CA ARG A 112 5.81 11.61 19.81
C ARG A 112 4.42 11.18 20.25
N ASP A 113 3.37 11.47 19.46
CA ASP A 113 1.98 11.25 19.89
C ASP A 113 1.12 10.56 18.80
N GLY A 114 1.31 9.25 18.62
CA GLY A 114 0.37 8.42 17.85
C GLY A 114 0.18 8.83 16.39
N ARG A 115 1.22 9.39 15.75
CA ARG A 115 1.21 9.86 14.35
C ARG A 115 0.25 11.04 14.08
N ARG A 116 -0.01 11.87 15.09
CA ARG A 116 -0.75 13.13 14.98
C ARG A 116 0.19 14.31 15.15
N ILE A 117 -0.06 15.38 14.39
CA ILE A 117 0.63 16.67 14.59
C ILE A 117 -0.27 17.50 15.50
N SER A 118 0.24 17.89 16.65
CA SER A 118 -0.39 18.91 17.48
C SER A 118 -0.23 20.29 16.85
N MET A 119 -1.14 21.23 17.16
CA MET A 119 -1.02 22.60 16.66
C MET A 119 0.30 23.27 17.09
N ALA A 120 0.82 22.89 18.27
CA ALA A 120 2.10 23.39 18.77
C ALA A 120 3.28 22.88 17.94
N GLU A 121 3.29 21.60 17.56
CA GLU A 121 4.32 21.02 16.68
C GLU A 121 4.26 21.61 15.28
N TRP A 122 3.07 21.92 14.76
CA TRP A 122 2.92 22.58 13.46
C TRP A 122 3.54 23.98 13.45
N CYS A 123 3.23 24.81 14.45
CA CYS A 123 3.72 26.20 14.53
C CYS A 123 5.21 26.32 14.89
N ALA A 124 5.86 25.25 15.34
CA ALA A 124 7.29 25.23 15.68
C ALA A 124 8.21 24.93 14.48
N THR A 125 7.63 24.70 13.31
CA THR A 125 8.31 24.43 12.03
C THR A 125 8.31 25.67 11.15
#